data_AF-A0A923B9Z0-F1
#
_entry.id   AF-A0A923B9Z0-F1
#
_cell.length_a   1.000
_cell.length_b   1.000
_cell.length_c   1.000
_cell.angle_alpha   90.00
_cell.angle_beta   90.00
_cell.angle_gamma   90.00
#
_symmetry.space_group_name_H-M   'P 1'
#
loop_
_entity.id
_entity.type
_entity.pdbx_description
1 polymer ?
#
loop_
_entity_poly.entity_id
_entity_poly.type
_entity_poly.pdbx_seq_one_letter_code
_entity_poly.pdbx_strand_id
1 'polypeptide(L)'
;MTASHGGIMLSEPRQAAMPNALRLDGGSYEEDCDWSLPVLAFADELAQAKDFSEAFLQLARDTARCWHPERYTAHTGESVSVNDSSVLRTRKAYLDAIGEFCVKAAWGDWADWVPEGKTGVVARKVASVDHLGRARYDDEEVCALVDKVAYAERGEVTVLRDIAHEIIEAPENLRPKRIA
;
A
#
# COMPACT_ATOMS: atom_id res chain seq x y z
N MET A 1 -23.17 3.74 -14.73
CA MET A 1 -22.90 3.68 -13.28
C MET A 1 -21.54 3.07 -13.11
N THR A 2 -20.55 3.85 -12.70
CA THR A 2 -19.36 3.27 -12.07
C THR A 2 -19.80 2.78 -10.69
N ALA A 3 -19.34 1.60 -10.27
CA ALA A 3 -19.47 1.21 -8.88
C ALA A 3 -18.73 2.26 -8.05
N SER A 4 -19.46 3.10 -7.32
CA SER A 4 -18.83 3.93 -6.29
C SER A 4 -18.39 2.96 -5.22
N HIS A 5 -17.09 2.95 -4.90
CA HIS A 5 -16.64 2.41 -3.63
C HIS A 5 -17.38 3.18 -2.53
N GLY A 6 -17.71 2.54 -1.41
CA GLY A 6 -18.47 3.15 -0.33
C GLY A 6 -17.67 4.23 0.40
N GLY A 7 -18.07 4.52 1.63
CA GLY A 7 -17.33 5.42 2.51
C GLY A 7 -18.22 6.44 3.21
N ILE A 8 -17.59 7.48 3.76
CA ILE A 8 -18.26 8.55 4.50
C ILE A 8 -18.25 9.82 3.66
N MET A 9 -19.43 10.37 3.40
CA MET A 9 -19.58 11.70 2.82
C MET A 9 -20.03 12.68 3.90
N LEU A 10 -19.18 13.66 4.19
CA LEU A 10 -19.50 14.73 5.12
C LEU A 10 -20.29 15.84 4.41
N SER A 11 -21.25 16.41 5.13
CA SER A 11 -21.83 17.69 4.74
C SER A 11 -20.77 18.80 4.80
N GLU A 12 -20.98 19.90 4.06
CA GLU A 12 -20.05 21.04 4.05
C GLU A 12 -19.73 21.57 5.46
N PRO A 13 -20.70 21.73 6.39
CA PRO A 13 -20.37 22.16 7.75
C PRO A 13 -19.49 21.16 8.50
N ARG A 14 -19.71 19.85 8.32
CA ARG A 14 -18.88 18.82 8.96
C ARG A 14 -17.48 18.78 8.37
N GLN A 15 -17.37 18.92 7.06
CA GLN A 15 -16.08 19.02 6.39
C GLN A 15 -15.30 20.27 6.85
N ALA A 16 -15.98 21.40 7.05
CA ALA A 16 -15.36 22.62 7.57
C ALA A 16 -14.87 22.46 9.02
N ALA A 17 -15.60 21.67 9.83
CA ALA A 17 -15.25 21.38 11.23
C ALA A 17 -14.11 20.37 11.41
N MET A 18 -13.69 19.66 10.34
CA MET A 18 -12.59 18.69 10.42
C MET A 18 -11.28 19.35 10.87
N PRO A 19 -10.55 18.76 11.84
CA PRO A 19 -9.20 19.20 12.19
C PRO A 19 -8.27 19.19 10.97
N ASN A 20 -7.42 20.20 10.83
CA ASN A 20 -6.52 20.34 9.67
C ASN A 20 -5.68 19.08 9.39
N ALA A 21 -5.22 18.38 10.44
CA ALA A 21 -4.44 17.15 10.31
C ALA A 21 -5.22 16.00 9.64
N LEU A 22 -6.54 15.91 9.90
CA LEU A 22 -7.39 14.81 9.45
C LEU A 22 -8.21 15.17 8.20
N ARG A 23 -8.29 16.44 7.84
CA ARG A 23 -9.07 16.91 6.70
C ARG A 23 -8.41 16.52 5.37
N LEU A 24 -9.19 15.91 4.48
CA LEU A 24 -8.85 15.65 3.08
C LEU A 24 -9.45 16.71 2.16
N ASP A 25 -8.98 16.75 0.92
CA ASP A 25 -9.58 17.60 -0.11
C ASP A 25 -10.90 16.97 -0.59
N GLY A 26 -11.98 17.73 -0.46
CA GLY A 26 -13.34 17.23 -0.70
C GLY A 26 -13.96 16.56 0.53
N GLY A 27 -15.29 16.52 0.57
CA GLY A 27 -16.04 15.96 1.70
C GLY A 27 -16.21 14.43 1.66
N SER A 28 -15.52 13.72 0.78
CA SER A 28 -15.66 12.27 0.57
C SER A 28 -14.44 11.55 1.12
N TYR A 29 -14.68 10.54 1.96
CA TYR A 29 -13.68 9.71 2.60
C TYR A 29 -13.92 8.26 2.19
N GLU A 30 -12.95 7.67 1.50
CA GLU A 30 -12.90 6.30 1.00
C GLU A 30 -13.11 5.23 2.10
N GLU A 31 -13.72 4.09 1.71
CA GLU A 31 -14.25 3.03 2.60
C GLU A 31 -13.18 2.19 3.31
N ASP A 32 -12.04 1.93 2.68
CA ASP A 32 -11.03 1.04 3.22
C ASP A 32 -10.16 1.72 4.28
N CYS A 33 -9.88 3.01 4.11
CA CYS A 33 -8.92 3.73 4.98
C CYS A 33 -9.41 5.09 5.47
N ASP A 34 -9.85 5.96 4.57
CA ASP A 34 -10.09 7.37 4.87
C ASP A 34 -11.30 7.59 5.78
N TRP A 35 -12.29 6.67 5.80
CA TRP A 35 -13.45 6.71 6.70
C TRP A 35 -13.07 6.86 8.18
N SER A 36 -11.88 6.38 8.54
CA SER A 36 -11.37 6.43 9.91
C SER A 36 -11.08 7.86 10.37
N LEU A 37 -10.74 8.76 9.44
CA LEU A 37 -10.37 10.15 9.72
C LEU A 37 -11.53 10.97 10.31
N PRO A 38 -12.75 11.01 9.71
CA PRO A 38 -13.87 11.72 10.31
C PRO A 38 -14.36 11.07 11.61
N VAL A 39 -14.29 9.74 11.72
CA VAL A 39 -14.66 9.07 12.98
C VAL A 39 -13.69 9.44 14.10
N LEU A 40 -12.38 9.50 13.82
CA LEU A 40 -11.38 9.97 14.78
C LEU A 40 -11.57 11.46 15.13
N ALA A 41 -11.86 12.30 14.14
CA ALA A 41 -12.07 13.73 14.34
C ALA A 41 -13.25 14.07 15.26
N PHE A 42 -14.30 13.26 15.21
CA PHE A 42 -15.54 13.46 15.99
C PHE A 42 -15.73 12.38 17.06
N ALA A 43 -14.67 11.68 17.47
CA ALA A 43 -14.75 10.53 18.37
C ALA A 43 -15.48 10.84 19.69
N ASP A 44 -15.25 12.02 20.28
CA ASP A 44 -15.91 12.44 21.53
C ASP A 44 -17.43 12.62 21.36
N GLU A 45 -17.87 13.15 20.22
CA GLU A 45 -19.29 13.29 19.90
C GLU A 45 -19.92 11.92 19.64
N LEU A 46 -19.24 11.07 18.89
CA LEU A 46 -19.71 9.73 18.54
C LEU A 46 -19.77 8.82 19.77
N ALA A 47 -18.84 8.95 20.73
CA ALA A 47 -18.86 8.20 21.98
C ALA A 47 -20.09 8.50 22.85
N GLN A 48 -20.69 9.68 22.70
CA GLN A 48 -21.93 10.06 23.38
C GLN A 48 -23.19 9.57 22.64
N ALA A 49 -23.06 9.23 21.35
CA ALA A 49 -24.14 8.67 20.56
C ALA A 49 -24.30 7.17 20.87
N LYS A 50 -25.55 6.71 20.96
CA LYS A 50 -25.85 5.32 21.36
C LYS A 50 -25.46 4.27 20.31
N ASP A 51 -25.25 4.70 19.07
CA ASP A 51 -25.05 3.81 17.93
C ASP A 51 -23.58 3.43 17.71
N PHE A 52 -22.64 4.05 18.43
CA PHE A 52 -21.20 3.82 18.27
C PHE A 52 -20.63 3.15 19.51
N SER A 53 -20.05 1.97 19.32
CA SER A 53 -19.36 1.25 20.39
C SER A 53 -17.93 1.78 20.57
N GLU A 54 -17.38 1.63 21.78
CA GLU A 54 -15.98 1.91 22.05
C GLU A 54 -15.04 1.12 21.11
N ALA A 55 -15.39 -0.15 20.83
CA ALA A 55 -14.63 -0.99 19.90
C ALA A 55 -14.61 -0.42 18.47
N PHE A 56 -15.71 0.20 18.01
CA PHE A 56 -15.76 0.84 16.70
C PHE A 56 -14.87 2.10 16.64
N LEU A 57 -14.89 2.91 17.70
CA LEU A 57 -14.02 4.09 17.80
C LEU A 57 -12.55 3.68 17.86
N GLN A 58 -12.24 2.61 18.58
CA GLN A 58 -10.90 2.03 18.63
C GLN A 58 -10.48 1.50 17.25
N LEU A 59 -11.37 0.85 16.51
CA LEU A 59 -11.10 0.41 15.13
C LEU A 59 -10.76 1.60 14.22
N ALA A 60 -11.50 2.70 14.29
CA ALA A 60 -11.17 3.91 13.53
C ALA A 60 -9.79 4.46 13.91
N ARG A 61 -9.48 4.49 15.21
CA ARG A 61 -8.17 4.89 15.70
C ARG A 61 -7.05 4.01 15.15
N ASP A 62 -7.23 2.70 15.15
CA ASP A 62 -6.27 1.72 14.64
C ASP A 62 -6.10 1.80 13.12
N THR A 63 -7.19 1.98 12.39
CA THR A 63 -7.17 2.18 10.93
C THR A 63 -6.41 3.47 10.59
N ALA A 64 -6.70 4.60 11.25
CA ALA A 64 -6.00 5.86 11.02
C ALA A 64 -4.51 5.75 11.36
N ARG A 65 -4.16 5.08 12.46
CA ARG A 65 -2.77 4.79 12.84
C ARG A 65 -2.06 3.93 11.78
N CYS A 66 -2.76 2.93 11.24
CA CYS A 66 -2.19 2.01 10.27
C CYS A 66 -1.94 2.65 8.90
N TRP A 67 -2.92 3.42 8.40
CA TRP A 67 -2.95 3.91 7.02
C TRP A 67 -2.61 5.39 6.86
N HIS A 68 -2.74 6.20 7.92
CA HIS A 68 -2.44 7.63 7.91
C HIS A 68 -1.53 8.02 9.08
N PRO A 69 -0.36 7.37 9.25
CA PRO A 69 0.45 7.50 10.46
C PRO A 69 0.90 8.94 10.75
N GLU A 70 1.22 9.74 9.71
CA GLU A 70 1.55 11.15 9.89
C GLU A 70 0.36 12.00 10.32
N ARG A 71 -0.83 11.76 9.74
CA ARG A 71 -2.07 12.49 10.11
C ARG A 71 -2.51 12.14 11.52
N TYR A 72 -2.41 10.86 11.87
CA TYR A 72 -2.65 10.34 13.20
C TYR A 72 -1.74 11.04 14.21
N THR A 73 -0.43 10.99 13.99
CA THR A 73 0.57 11.62 14.87
C THR A 73 0.30 13.13 15.01
N ALA A 74 0.00 13.82 13.90
CA ALA A 74 -0.29 15.26 13.92
C ALA A 74 -1.57 15.61 14.69
N HIS A 75 -2.55 14.70 14.74
CA HIS A 75 -3.80 14.92 15.46
C HIS A 75 -3.72 14.52 16.94
N THR A 76 -3.10 13.37 17.24
CA THR A 76 -3.08 12.78 18.59
C THR A 76 -1.83 13.16 19.39
N GLY A 77 -0.75 13.58 18.71
CA GLY A 77 0.58 13.74 19.31
C GLY A 77 1.32 12.43 19.58
N GLU A 78 0.71 11.28 19.28
CA GLU A 78 1.29 9.95 19.53
C GLU A 78 2.12 9.50 18.34
N SER A 79 3.38 9.14 18.59
CA SER A 79 4.27 8.60 17.57
C SER A 79 3.82 7.20 17.14
N VAL A 80 3.77 6.96 15.83
CA VAL A 80 3.47 5.64 15.26
C VAL A 80 4.78 4.89 14.98
N SER A 81 4.92 3.67 15.52
CA SER A 81 6.06 2.83 15.22
C SER A 81 5.91 2.21 13.81
N VAL A 82 7.04 1.81 13.21
CA VAL A 82 7.02 1.17 11.89
C VAL A 82 6.10 -0.06 11.87
N ASN A 83 6.11 -0.88 12.91
CA ASN A 83 5.31 -2.11 12.94
C ASN A 83 3.81 -1.86 13.12
N ASP A 84 3.41 -0.70 13.62
CA ASP A 84 1.99 -0.34 13.82
C ASP A 84 1.33 0.23 12.56
N SER A 85 2.09 0.43 11.48
CA SER A 85 1.57 1.00 10.24
C SER A 85 2.03 0.22 9.01
N SER A 86 1.06 -0.24 8.21
CA SER A 86 1.38 -0.86 6.93
C SER A 86 2.14 0.09 6.02
N VAL A 87 1.72 1.36 5.97
CA VAL A 87 2.40 2.39 5.17
C VAL A 87 3.86 2.57 5.60
N LEU A 88 4.14 2.65 6.90
CA LEU A 88 5.52 2.78 7.38
C LEU A 88 6.36 1.52 7.13
N ARG A 89 5.80 0.32 7.29
CA ARG A 89 6.49 -0.94 6.94
C ARG A 89 6.88 -0.97 5.47
N THR A 90 5.90 -0.74 4.57
CA THR A 90 6.13 -0.73 3.12
C THR A 90 7.13 0.35 2.72
N ARG A 91 6.97 1.57 3.26
CA ARG A 91 7.89 2.69 2.99
C ARG A 91 9.32 2.36 3.43
N LYS A 92 9.49 1.80 4.63
CA LYS A 92 10.81 1.37 5.11
C LYS A 92 11.42 0.31 4.19
N ALA A 93 10.64 -0.72 3.83
CA ALA A 93 11.12 -1.79 2.95
C ALA A 93 11.60 -1.25 1.59
N TYR A 94 10.88 -0.31 0.99
CA TYR A 94 11.33 0.32 -0.26
C TYR A 94 12.52 1.27 -0.09
N LEU A 95 12.60 2.03 1.02
CA LEU A 95 13.78 2.86 1.32
C LEU A 95 15.05 2.00 1.39
N ASP A 96 14.96 0.85 2.07
CA ASP A 96 16.07 -0.11 2.19
C ASP A 96 16.40 -0.80 0.84
N ALA A 97 15.48 -0.77 -0.13
CA ALA A 97 15.63 -1.36 -1.46
C ALA A 97 15.93 -0.35 -2.59
N ILE A 98 16.14 0.94 -2.28
CA ILE A 98 16.49 1.94 -3.31
C ILE A 98 17.78 1.52 -4.02
N GLY A 99 17.76 1.54 -5.35
CA GLY A 99 18.86 1.10 -6.21
C GLY A 99 18.88 -0.40 -6.50
N GLU A 100 17.97 -1.19 -5.92
CA GLU A 100 17.88 -2.63 -6.14
C GLU A 100 16.70 -3.00 -7.07
N PHE A 101 16.77 -4.18 -7.66
CA PHE A 101 15.68 -4.73 -8.49
C PHE A 101 14.59 -5.34 -7.61
N CYS A 102 13.43 -4.69 -7.57
CA CYS A 102 12.25 -5.18 -6.86
C CYS A 102 11.21 -5.74 -7.83
N VAL A 103 10.61 -6.87 -7.47
CA VAL A 103 9.59 -7.54 -8.28
C VAL A 103 8.34 -6.66 -8.40
N LYS A 104 7.89 -6.46 -9.63
CA LYS A 104 6.72 -5.67 -10.03
C LYS A 104 5.54 -6.51 -10.50
N ALA A 105 5.84 -7.65 -11.11
CA ALA A 105 4.86 -8.58 -11.63
C ALA A 105 5.40 -10.00 -11.52
N ALA A 106 4.49 -10.96 -11.35
CA ALA A 106 4.83 -12.36 -11.20
C ALA A 106 3.81 -13.25 -11.91
N TRP A 107 4.29 -14.38 -12.41
CA TRP A 107 3.53 -15.41 -13.10
C TRP A 107 3.86 -16.75 -12.46
N GLY A 108 2.83 -17.54 -12.21
CA GLY A 108 3.02 -18.92 -11.76
C GLY A 108 3.45 -19.83 -12.90
N ASP A 109 3.72 -21.09 -12.54
CA ASP A 109 3.97 -22.22 -13.44
C ASP A 109 2.82 -22.55 -14.42
N TRP A 110 1.69 -21.85 -14.32
CA TRP A 110 0.62 -21.89 -15.31
C TRP A 110 0.96 -21.11 -16.59
N ALA A 111 1.95 -20.22 -16.56
CA ALA A 111 2.36 -19.46 -17.74
C ALA A 111 3.36 -20.24 -18.58
N ASP A 112 3.21 -20.23 -19.90
CA ASP A 112 3.98 -21.06 -20.85
C ASP A 112 5.51 -20.92 -20.74
N TRP A 113 6.00 -19.79 -20.20
CA TRP A 113 7.43 -19.48 -20.06
C TRP A 113 7.97 -19.76 -18.65
N VAL A 114 7.13 -20.17 -17.70
CA VAL A 114 7.50 -20.43 -16.31
C VAL A 114 7.52 -21.94 -16.08
N PRO A 115 8.69 -22.55 -15.79
CA PRO A 115 8.77 -23.97 -15.49
C PRO A 115 7.98 -24.36 -14.23
N GLU A 116 7.56 -25.62 -14.16
CA GLU A 116 6.92 -26.19 -12.96
C GLU A 116 7.78 -25.97 -11.71
N GLY A 117 7.14 -25.55 -10.61
CA GLY A 117 7.83 -25.26 -9.35
C GLY A 117 8.57 -23.93 -9.31
N LYS A 118 8.48 -23.10 -10.38
CA LYS A 118 9.03 -21.74 -10.41
C LYS A 118 7.94 -20.69 -10.38
N THR A 119 8.36 -19.46 -10.08
CA THR A 119 7.60 -18.24 -10.33
C THR A 119 8.45 -17.36 -11.24
N GLY A 120 7.88 -16.98 -12.37
CA GLY A 120 8.50 -16.01 -13.26
C GLY A 120 8.22 -14.61 -12.76
N VAL A 121 9.24 -13.76 -12.67
CA VAL A 121 9.11 -12.40 -12.14
C VAL A 121 9.69 -11.38 -13.11
N VAL A 122 9.06 -10.22 -13.15
CA VAL A 122 9.62 -9.00 -13.76
C VAL A 122 9.95 -8.05 -12.63
N ALA A 123 11.20 -7.63 -12.55
CA ALA A 123 11.70 -6.72 -11.53
C ALA A 123 12.27 -5.45 -12.17
N ARG A 124 12.13 -4.33 -11.47
CA ARG A 124 12.68 -3.04 -11.87
C ARG A 124 13.45 -2.40 -10.75
N LYS A 125 14.43 -1.57 -11.11
CA LYS A 125 15.24 -0.85 -10.14
C LYS A 125 14.39 0.20 -9.41
N VAL A 126 14.40 0.19 -8.08
CA VAL A 126 13.67 1.17 -7.27
C VAL A 126 14.44 2.50 -7.27
N ALA A 127 13.78 3.58 -7.68
CA ALA A 127 14.38 4.91 -7.74
C ALA A 127 14.05 5.75 -6.49
N SER A 128 12.82 5.65 -5.99
CA SER A 128 12.36 6.39 -4.82
C SER A 128 11.06 5.80 -4.27
N VAL A 129 10.63 6.26 -3.09
CA VAL A 129 9.33 5.92 -2.51
C VAL A 129 8.70 7.18 -1.92
N ASP A 130 7.40 7.35 -2.09
CA ASP A 130 6.66 8.48 -1.53
C ASP A 130 6.22 8.24 -0.07
N HIS A 131 5.56 9.24 0.50
CA HIS A 131 5.08 9.19 1.89
C HIS A 131 4.00 8.12 2.12
N LEU A 132 3.31 7.65 1.06
CA LEU A 132 2.29 6.60 1.13
C LEU A 132 2.89 5.20 0.90
N GLY A 133 4.22 5.07 0.84
CA GLY A 133 4.89 3.80 0.58
C GLY A 133 4.80 3.34 -0.89
N ARG A 134 4.46 4.25 -1.82
CA ARG A 134 4.39 3.91 -3.25
C ARG A 134 5.75 4.16 -3.90
N ALA A 135 6.37 3.09 -4.39
CA ALA A 135 7.65 3.15 -5.06
C ALA A 135 7.54 3.67 -6.51
N ARG A 136 8.54 4.45 -6.92
CA ARG A 136 8.85 4.79 -8.31
C ARG A 136 10.05 3.99 -8.76
N TYR A 137 10.05 3.60 -10.03
CA TYR A 137 11.02 2.69 -10.61
C TYR A 137 11.67 3.34 -11.81
N ASP A 138 12.92 2.98 -12.08
CA ASP A 138 13.61 3.35 -13.31
C ASP A 138 13.14 2.49 -14.50
N ASP A 139 13.66 2.78 -15.68
CA ASP A 139 13.38 2.05 -16.93
C ASP A 139 14.14 0.71 -17.03
N GLU A 140 15.12 0.47 -16.16
CA GLU A 140 15.88 -0.77 -16.13
C GLU A 140 15.02 -1.93 -15.58
N GLU A 141 14.82 -2.95 -16.41
CA GLU A 141 13.95 -4.09 -16.14
C GLU A 141 14.68 -5.41 -16.39
N VAL A 142 14.46 -6.38 -15.51
CA VAL A 142 14.98 -7.75 -15.63
C VAL A 142 13.85 -8.77 -15.47
N CYS A 143 13.91 -9.83 -16.26
CA CYS A 143 13.09 -11.03 -16.07
C CYS A 143 13.92 -12.08 -15.33
N ALA A 144 13.33 -12.75 -14.35
CA ALA A 144 14.00 -13.81 -13.62
C ALA A 144 13.04 -14.95 -13.26
N LEU A 145 13.60 -16.13 -13.00
CA LEU A 145 12.91 -17.26 -12.40
C LEU A 145 13.34 -17.39 -10.94
N VAL A 146 12.36 -17.51 -10.04
CA VAL A 146 12.57 -17.78 -8.62
C VAL A 146 11.86 -19.06 -8.22
N ASP A 147 12.29 -19.66 -7.10
CA ASP A 147 11.57 -20.79 -6.51
C ASP A 147 10.16 -20.38 -6.06
N LYS A 148 9.15 -21.20 -6.37
CA LYS A 148 7.74 -20.89 -6.08
C LYS A 148 7.45 -20.84 -4.58
N VAL A 149 8.09 -21.71 -3.79
CA VAL A 149 7.88 -21.74 -2.33
C VAL A 149 8.57 -20.54 -1.69
N ALA A 150 9.83 -20.27 -2.05
CA ALA A 150 10.54 -19.10 -1.55
C ALA A 150 9.82 -17.78 -1.89
N TYR A 151 9.24 -17.69 -3.09
CA TYR A 151 8.45 -16.53 -3.48
C TYR A 151 7.12 -16.42 -2.71
N ALA A 152 6.50 -17.52 -2.32
CA ALA A 152 5.29 -17.48 -1.49
C ALA A 152 5.57 -16.95 -0.07
N GLU A 153 6.78 -17.17 0.45
CA GLU A 153 7.25 -16.74 1.77
C GLU A 153 7.86 -15.33 1.78
N ARG A 154 7.81 -14.62 0.64
CA ARG A 154 8.40 -13.29 0.50
C ARG A 154 7.83 -12.28 1.51
N GLY A 155 8.67 -11.33 1.90
CA GLY A 155 8.29 -10.23 2.78
C GLY A 155 7.48 -9.12 2.07
N GLU A 156 7.38 -7.98 2.74
CA GLU A 156 6.64 -6.78 2.31
C GLU A 156 7.00 -6.32 0.89
N VAL A 157 8.29 -6.32 0.56
CA VAL A 157 8.84 -6.03 -0.76
C VAL A 157 9.79 -7.15 -1.15
N THR A 158 9.79 -7.54 -2.42
CA THR A 158 10.62 -8.64 -2.91
C THR A 158 11.77 -8.11 -3.75
N VAL A 159 12.94 -8.03 -3.14
CA VAL A 159 14.20 -7.64 -3.78
C VAL A 159 14.85 -8.90 -4.35
N LEU A 160 15.27 -8.88 -5.62
CA LEU A 160 15.88 -10.05 -6.25
C LEU A 160 17.17 -10.51 -5.54
N ARG A 161 17.97 -9.58 -5.00
CA ARG A 161 19.19 -9.93 -4.24
C ARG A 161 18.91 -10.89 -3.08
N ASP A 162 17.74 -10.80 -2.47
CA ASP A 162 17.42 -11.51 -1.22
C ASP A 162 16.75 -12.87 -1.48
N ILE A 163 16.51 -13.22 -2.75
CA ILE A 163 15.94 -14.49 -3.18
C ILE A 163 16.82 -15.13 -4.26
N ALA A 164 17.06 -16.44 -4.14
CA ALA A 164 17.78 -17.16 -5.17
C ALA A 164 17.01 -17.07 -6.50
N HIS A 165 17.66 -16.55 -7.53
CA HIS A 165 17.04 -16.26 -8.82
C HIS A 165 17.98 -16.57 -9.98
N GLU A 166 17.38 -16.83 -11.14
CA GLU A 166 18.05 -16.98 -12.42
C GLU A 166 17.54 -15.89 -13.37
N ILE A 167 18.41 -14.99 -13.81
CA ILE A 167 18.05 -13.96 -14.80
C ILE A 167 17.89 -14.64 -16.17
N ILE A 168 16.77 -14.38 -16.83
CA ILE A 168 16.43 -14.93 -18.14
C ILE A 168 16.22 -13.81 -19.16
N GLU A 169 16.33 -14.14 -20.44
CA GLU A 169 15.89 -13.22 -21.49
C GLU A 169 14.38 -12.96 -21.39
N ALA A 170 13.97 -11.72 -21.62
CA ALA A 170 12.57 -11.32 -21.55
C ALA A 170 11.72 -12.14 -22.55
N PRO A 171 10.74 -12.93 -22.07
CA PRO A 171 9.83 -13.71 -22.90
C PRO A 171 9.14 -12.85 -23.96
N GLU A 172 8.98 -13.36 -25.18
CA GLU A 172 8.41 -12.59 -26.31
C GLU A 172 7.01 -12.05 -26.03
N ASN A 173 6.21 -12.79 -25.27
CA ASN A 173 4.84 -12.42 -24.88
C ASN A 173 4.78 -11.33 -23.80
N LEU A 174 5.88 -11.05 -23.10
CA LEU A 174 5.99 -9.94 -22.13
C LEU A 174 6.57 -8.67 -22.75
N ARG A 175 7.19 -8.76 -23.93
CA ARG A 175 7.73 -7.58 -24.61
C ARG A 175 6.56 -6.65 -24.97
N PRO A 176 6.63 -5.34 -24.66
CA PRO A 176 5.61 -4.42 -25.09
C PRO A 176 5.48 -4.50 -26.60
N LYS A 177 4.25 -4.74 -27.10
CA LYS A 177 3.98 -4.70 -28.54
C LYS A 177 4.39 -3.32 -29.03
N ARG A 178 5.49 -3.23 -29.78
CA ARG A 178 5.89 -1.99 -30.45
C ARG A 178 4.71 -1.61 -31.35
N ILE A 179 4.00 -0.54 -30.99
CA ILE A 179 3.04 0.09 -31.90
C ILE A 179 3.91 0.66 -33.02
N ALA A 180 3.76 0.09 -34.22
CA ALA A 180 4.44 0.53 -35.43
C ALA A 180 3.91 1.89 -35.90
#